data_AF-B4YIG6-F1
#
_entry.id   AF-B4YIG6-F1
#
_cell.length_a   1.000
_cell.length_b   1.000
_cell.length_c   1.000
_cell.angle_alpha   90.00
_cell.angle_beta   90.00
_cell.angle_gamma   90.00
#
_symmetry.space_group_name_H-M   'P 1'
#
loop_
_entity.id
_entity.type
_entity.pdbx_description
1 polymer ?
#
loop_
_entity_poly.entity_id
_entity_poly.type
_entity_poly.pdbx_seq_one_letter_code
_entity_poly.pdbx_strand_id
1 'polypeptide(L)' 'RLFDPDEGRYAEIPREMVASGDWVTPRLNDLKYFEKPPLQYWATAAAYVAFGEHHWTARLWSALTGFLG' A
#
# COMPACT_ATOMS: atom_id res chain seq x y z
N ARG A 1 -2.36 5.11 -14.76
CA ARG A 1 -3.82 4.86 -14.57
C ARG A 1 -3.95 3.43 -14.06
N LEU A 2 -4.29 3.24 -12.78
CA LEU A 2 -4.63 1.92 -12.24
C LEU A 2 -6.08 1.66 -12.66
N PHE A 3 -6.31 0.61 -13.45
CA PHE A 3 -7.60 0.35 -14.11
C PHE A 3 -8.56 -0.44 -13.20
N ASP A 4 -8.09 -0.90 -12.04
CA ASP A 4 -8.85 -1.68 -11.07
C ASP A 4 -9.13 -0.84 -9.81
N PRO A 5 -10.39 -0.67 -9.36
CA PRO A 5 -10.71 0.08 -8.15
C PRO A 5 -10.02 -0.48 -6.90
N ASP A 6 -9.71 -1.79 -6.88
CA ASP A 6 -8.97 -2.40 -5.78
C ASP A 6 -7.49 -1.99 -5.81
N GLU A 7 -6.85 -1.98 -6.99
CA GLU A 7 -5.45 -1.54 -7.13
C GLU A 7 -5.26 -0.09 -6.67
N GLY A 8 -6.26 0.78 -6.88
CA GLY A 8 -6.27 2.15 -6.37
C GLY A 8 -6.26 2.21 -4.84
N ARG A 9 -7.12 1.45 -4.16
CA ARG A 9 -7.19 1.46 -2.68
C ARG A 9 -5.93 0.91 -2.02
N TYR A 10 -5.38 -0.18 -2.57
CA TYR A 10 -4.14 -0.76 -2.05
C TYR A 10 -2.91 0.09 -2.34
N ALA A 11 -2.96 0.98 -3.33
CA ALA A 11 -1.91 1.97 -3.57
C ALA A 11 -2.08 3.21 -2.70
N GLU A 12 -3.31 3.63 -2.43
CA GLU A 12 -3.60 4.90 -1.73
C GLU A 12 -3.40 4.81 -0.21
N ILE A 13 -3.80 3.71 0.43
CA ILE A 13 -3.63 3.53 1.89
C ILE A 13 -2.13 3.63 2.29
N PRO A 14 -1.20 2.89 1.65
CA PRO A 14 0.22 3.03 1.95
C PRO A 14 0.78 4.41 1.61
N ARG A 15 0.25 5.07 0.56
CA ARG A 15 0.61 6.44 0.19
C ARG A 15 0.24 7.42 1.30
N GLU A 16 -0.98 7.34 1.83
CA GLU A 16 -1.44 8.14 2.97
C GLU A 16 -0.64 7.83 4.25
N MET A 17 -0.26 6.58 4.50
CA MET A 17 0.59 6.20 5.63
C MET A 17 1.99 6.81 5.54
N VAL A 18 2.61 6.78 4.36
CA VAL A 18 3.91 7.41 4.14
C VAL A 18 3.81 8.94 4.25
N ALA A 19 2.77 9.54 3.66
CA ALA A 19 2.57 10.99 3.66
C ALA A 19 2.24 11.55 5.06
N SER A 20 1.45 10.83 5.86
CA SER A 20 1.07 11.23 7.22
C SER A 20 2.11 10.85 8.29
N GLY A 21 2.95 9.84 8.02
CA GLY A 21 3.85 9.25 9.01
C GLY A 21 3.13 8.37 10.04
N ASP A 22 1.81 8.19 9.93
CA ASP A 22 1.05 7.26 10.78
C ASP A 22 1.02 5.88 10.13
N TRP A 23 1.95 5.02 10.57
CA TRP A 23 2.04 3.64 10.10
C TRP A 23 1.14 2.69 10.90
N VAL A 24 0.47 3.16 11.94
CA VAL A 24 -0.35 2.31 12.81
C VAL A 24 -1.80 2.32 12.35
N THR A 25 -2.31 3.49 11.94
CA THR A 25 -3.71 3.67 11.54
C THR A 25 -3.84 3.77 10.03
N PRO A 26 -4.15 2.66 9.31
CA PRO A 26 -4.48 2.74 7.89
C PRO A 26 -5.70 3.63 7.66
N ARG A 27 -5.57 4.56 6.71
CA ARG A 27 -6.60 5.49 6.27
C ARG A 27 -6.76 5.42 4.77
N LEU A 28 -7.99 5.64 4.31
CA LEU A 28 -8.34 5.79 2.91
C LEU A 28 -9.25 7.00 2.78
N ASN A 29 -8.80 8.05 2.11
CA ASN A 29 -9.47 9.34 2.04
C ASN A 29 -9.82 9.86 3.44
N ASP A 30 -8.86 9.86 4.36
CA ASP A 30 -8.99 10.27 5.77
C ASP A 30 -9.89 9.40 6.66
N LEU A 31 -10.56 8.38 6.10
CA LEU A 31 -11.37 7.44 6.85
C LEU A 31 -10.54 6.25 7.33
N LYS A 32 -10.66 5.89 8.60
CA LYS A 32 -9.97 4.72 9.18
C LYS A 32 -10.43 3.44 8.49
N TYR A 33 -9.48 2.66 7.99
CA TYR A 33 -9.77 1.46 7.21
C TYR A 33 -9.14 0.21 7.85
N PHE A 34 -9.90 -0.47 8.71
CA PHE A 34 -9.44 -1.62 9.50
C PHE A 34 -9.95 -2.99 9.00
N GLU A 35 -10.24 -3.11 7.72
CA GLU A 35 -10.81 -4.36 7.17
C GLU A 35 -9.76 -5.43 6.87
N LYS A 36 -8.47 -5.07 6.83
CA LYS A 36 -7.37 -5.97 6.49
C LYS A 36 -6.20 -5.82 7.47
N PRO A 37 -5.42 -6.91 7.72
CA PRO A 37 -4.19 -6.83 8.51
C PRO A 37 -3.18 -5.84 7.90
N PRO A 38 -2.41 -5.10 8.73
CA PRO A 38 -1.56 -4.01 8.27
C PRO A 38 -0.32 -4.45 7.50
N LEU A 39 0.04 -5.73 7.52
CA LEU A 39 1.27 -6.27 6.94
C LEU A 39 1.44 -5.90 5.46
N GLN A 40 0.38 -6.05 4.67
CA GLN A 40 0.41 -5.71 3.24
C GLN A 40 0.64 -4.21 3.04
N TYR A 41 0.01 -3.35 3.85
CA TYR A 41 0.19 -1.92 3.76
C TYR A 41 1.59 -1.48 4.16
N TRP A 42 2.18 -2.09 5.19
CA TRP A 42 3.56 -1.83 5.60
C TRP A 42 4.57 -2.23 4.54
N ALA A 43 4.39 -3.39 3.91
CA ALA A 43 5.28 -3.82 2.84
C ALA A 43 5.24 -2.87 1.64
N THR A 44 4.04 -2.46 1.22
CA THR A 44 3.88 -1.49 0.14
C THR A 44 4.38 -0.09 0.52
N ALA A 45 4.12 0.36 1.75
CA ALA A 45 4.63 1.64 2.26
C ALA A 45 6.16 1.67 2.30
N ALA A 46 6.79 0.58 2.77
CA ALA A 46 8.24 0.43 2.77
C ALA A 46 8.81 0.47 1.34
N ALA A 47 8.13 -0.17 0.37
CA ALA A 47 8.52 -0.10 -1.03
C ALA A 47 8.40 1.32 -1.59
N TYR A 48 7.37 2.08 -1.20
CA TYR A 48 7.23 3.49 -1.57
C TYR A 48 8.32 4.37 -0.98
N VAL A 49 8.70 4.16 0.29
CA VAL A 49 9.82 4.89 0.90
C VAL A 49 11.15 4.56 0.20
N ALA A 50 11.37 3.29 -0.15
CA ALA A 50 12.64 2.85 -0.74
C ALA A 50 12.82 3.23 -2.22
N PHE A 51 11.74 3.18 -3.01
CA PHE A 51 11.81 3.27 -4.47
C PHE A 51 10.94 4.39 -5.07
N GLY A 52 10.15 5.08 -4.27
CA GLY A 52 9.17 6.07 -4.72
C GLY A 52 7.82 5.46 -5.13
N GLU A 53 6.85 6.35 -5.34
CA GLU A 53 5.49 5.98 -5.73
C GLU A 53 5.43 5.67 -7.22
N HIS A 54 5.37 4.37 -7.54
CA HIS A 54 5.35 3.86 -8.90
C HIS A 54 4.30 2.75 -9.04
N HIS A 55 3.80 2.57 -10.26
CA HIS A 55 2.83 1.50 -10.54
C HIS A 55 3.37 0.08 -10.27
N TRP A 56 4.69 -0.11 -10.32
CA TRP A 56 5.33 -1.40 -10.04
C TRP A 56 5.60 -1.60 -8.55
N THR A 57 5.86 -0.54 -7.77
CA THR A 57 6.09 -0.64 -6.32
C THR A 57 4.82 -1.02 -5.58
N ALA A 58 3.65 -0.54 -6.04
CA ALA A 58 2.34 -0.95 -5.52
C ALA A 58 2.07 -2.46 -5.64
N ARG A 59 2.69 -3.12 -6.64
CA ARG A 59 2.50 -4.55 -6.95
C ARG A 59 3.64 -5.43 -6.41
N LEU A 60 4.68 -4.82 -5.84
CA LEU A 60 5.89 -5.52 -5.42
C LEU A 60 5.59 -6.56 -4.35
N TRP A 61 4.73 -6.25 -3.39
CA TRP A 61 4.33 -7.20 -2.34
C TRP A 61 3.64 -8.44 -2.93
N SER A 62 2.63 -8.25 -3.78
CA SER A 62 1.92 -9.35 -4.44
C SER A 62 2.85 -10.18 -5.32
N ALA A 63 3.80 -9.55 -6.03
CA ALA A 63 4.79 -10.24 -6.83
C ALA A 63 5.75 -11.07 -5.97
N LEU A 64 6.21 -10.54 -4.83
CA LEU A 64 7.09 -11.25 -3.90
C LEU A 64 6.37 -12.47 -3.27
N THR A 65 5.13 -12.29 -2.80
CA THR A 65 4.37 -13.41 -2.22
C THR A 65 4.01 -14.48 -3.25
N GLY A 66 3.79 -14.09 -4.51
CA GLY A 66 3.55 -15.03 -5.59
C GLY A 66 4.82 -15.75 -6.07
N PHE A 67 5.99 -15.14 -5.92
CA PHE A 67 7.29 -15.75 -6.26
C PHE A 67 7.83 -16.66 -5.15
N LEU A 68 7.57 -16.32 -3.88
CA LEU A 68 8.00 -17.09 -2.71
C LEU A 68 7.06 -18.23 -2.31
N GLY A 69 5.90 -18.33 -2.96
CA GLY A 69 4.87 -19.35 -2.72
C GLY A 69 5.02 -20.58 -3.60
#